data_AF-A0A924ZHG5-F1
#
_entry.id   AF-A0A924ZHG5-F1
#
_cell.length_a   1.000
_cell.length_b   1.000
_cell.length_c   1.000
_cell.angle_alpha   90.00
_cell.angle_beta   90.00
_cell.angle_gamma   90.00
#
_symmetry.space_group_name_H-M   'P 1'
#
loop_
_entity.id
_entity.type
_entity.pdbx_description
1 polymer ?
#
loop_
_entity_poly.entity_id
_entity_poly.type
_entity_poly.pdbx_seq_one_letter_code
_entity_poly.pdbx_strand_id
1 'polypeptide(L)'
;MARFAQSMAPLILGFDPRAGAEVAARFADLPEAQFLGEVAGGAPYLRGLMLREEGFLRAALTAEVAEVVPAEIALLRDLPLDALARDLRRAKRRVALWTGLCDLGGVWDLEAVTGALTDLADACVAVCVQRLVEDEVRRGKLPDAAGAGGMVVLAMGK
;
A
#
# COMPACT_ATOMS: atom_id res chain seq x y z
N MET A 1 2.47 18.58 -5.27
CA MET A 1 3.14 18.43 -3.93
C MET A 1 2.11 18.49 -2.80
N ALA A 2 1.87 17.37 -2.13
CA ALA A 2 0.96 17.28 -1.00
C ALA A 2 1.52 18.07 0.20
N ARG A 3 0.70 18.91 0.84
CA ARG A 3 1.05 19.49 2.14
C ARG A 3 0.44 18.61 3.23
N PHE A 4 1.27 17.80 3.89
CA PHE A 4 0.86 17.09 5.11
C PHE A 4 0.75 18.11 6.28
N ALA A 5 -0.32 18.02 7.06
CA ALA A 5 -0.64 18.96 8.15
C ALA A 5 0.37 18.92 9.32
N GLN A 6 0.33 19.93 10.20
CA GLN A 6 1.29 20.17 11.29
C GLN A 6 1.11 19.25 12.51
N SER A 7 2.25 18.72 12.98
CA SER A 7 2.60 18.21 14.32
C SER A 7 1.58 17.33 15.08
N MET A 8 1.80 16.01 15.13
CA MET A 8 1.00 15.05 15.94
C MET A 8 1.58 14.73 17.33
N ALA A 9 2.73 15.32 17.69
CA ALA A 9 3.60 14.78 18.76
C ALA A 9 3.08 14.77 20.23
N PRO A 10 2.27 15.70 20.76
CA PRO A 10 2.13 15.80 22.22
C PRO A 10 1.19 14.79 22.90
N LEU A 11 0.44 13.96 22.16
CA LEU A 11 -0.68 13.18 22.74
C LEU A 11 -0.64 11.65 22.51
N ILE A 12 0.42 11.10 21.90
CA ILE A 12 0.49 9.66 21.62
C ILE A 12 1.13 8.91 22.80
N LEU A 13 0.32 8.13 23.53
CA LEU A 13 0.81 7.12 24.49
C LEU A 13 1.73 6.12 23.75
N GLY A 14 2.97 5.97 24.22
CA GLY A 14 3.94 5.04 23.62
C GLY A 14 4.81 5.62 22.50
N PHE A 15 4.87 6.95 22.36
CA PHE A 15 5.78 7.60 21.42
C PHE A 15 7.26 7.25 21.68
N ASP A 16 7.96 6.74 20.66
CA ASP A 16 9.39 6.46 20.69
C ASP A 16 10.20 7.56 19.96
N PRO A 17 10.87 8.47 20.70
CA PRO A 17 11.64 9.56 20.09
C PRO A 17 12.87 9.07 19.32
N ARG A 18 13.42 7.90 19.65
CA ARG A 18 14.58 7.33 18.94
C ARG A 18 14.14 6.80 17.58
N ALA A 19 13.02 6.08 17.57
CA ALA A 19 12.39 5.62 16.33
C ALA A 19 12.05 6.79 15.39
N GLY A 20 11.52 7.89 15.94
CA GLY A 20 11.24 9.09 15.16
C GLY A 20 12.49 9.78 14.62
N ALA A 21 13.52 9.95 15.46
CA ALA A 21 14.79 10.55 15.04
C ALA A 21 15.50 9.74 13.94
N GLU A 22 15.45 8.41 14.01
CA GLU A 22 16.02 7.52 12.97
C GLU A 22 15.37 7.75 11.60
N VAL A 23 14.03 7.78 11.56
CA VAL A 23 13.30 8.02 10.31
C VAL A 23 13.52 9.43 9.79
N ALA A 24 13.45 10.44 10.67
CA ALA A 24 13.72 11.83 10.27
C ALA A 24 15.12 12.00 9.68
N ALA A 25 16.15 11.37 10.27
CA ALA A 25 17.50 11.40 9.74
C ALA A 25 17.62 10.69 8.37
N ARG A 26 16.90 9.58 8.19
CA ARG A 26 16.93 8.80 6.94
C ARG A 26 16.32 9.55 5.76
N PHE A 27 15.28 10.34 6.00
CA PHE A 27 14.59 11.14 4.99
C PHE A 27 14.92 12.64 5.08
N ALA A 28 16.05 13.02 5.70
CA ALA A 28 16.40 14.41 5.98
C ALA A 28 16.54 15.30 4.74
N ASP A 29 16.68 14.69 3.56
CA ASP A 29 16.70 15.34 2.25
C ASP A 29 15.30 15.76 1.75
N LEU A 30 14.23 15.31 2.41
CA LEU A 30 12.85 15.59 2.03
C LEU A 30 12.18 16.59 2.99
N PRO A 31 11.28 17.46 2.51
CA PRO A 31 10.54 18.38 3.37
C PRO A 31 9.62 17.66 4.37
N GLU A 32 9.20 16.43 4.09
CA GLU A 32 8.35 15.60 4.95
C GLU A 32 9.12 14.90 6.08
N ALA A 33 10.45 15.05 6.17
CA ALA A 33 11.30 14.33 7.14
C ALA A 33 10.78 14.39 8.59
N GLN A 34 10.39 15.59 9.03
CA GLN A 34 9.86 15.80 10.38
C GLN A 34 8.54 15.03 10.59
N PHE A 35 7.60 15.15 9.64
CA PHE A 35 6.32 14.45 9.70
C PHE A 35 6.52 12.93 9.72
N LEU A 36 7.38 12.40 8.84
CA LEU A 36 7.71 10.97 8.82
C LEU A 36 8.32 10.51 10.14
N GLY A 37 9.18 11.33 10.76
CA GLY A 37 9.74 11.05 12.09
C GLY A 37 8.66 11.02 13.19
N GLU A 38 7.73 11.96 13.19
CA GLU A 38 6.62 11.98 14.15
C GLU A 38 5.72 10.75 14.00
N VAL A 39 5.33 10.42 12.76
CA VAL A 39 4.56 9.20 12.47
C VAL A 39 5.33 7.96 12.91
N ALA A 40 6.63 7.89 12.64
CA ALA A 40 7.44 6.74 13.02
C ALA A 40 7.57 6.54 14.53
N GLY A 41 7.60 7.64 15.29
CA GLY A 41 7.61 7.58 16.75
C GLY A 41 6.27 7.12 17.34
N GLY A 42 5.14 7.48 16.72
CA GLY A 42 3.80 7.11 17.19
C GLY A 42 3.21 5.83 16.60
N ALA A 43 3.72 5.35 15.45
CA ALA A 43 3.17 4.22 14.71
C ALA A 43 4.29 3.23 14.30
N PRO A 44 4.67 2.28 15.18
CA PRO A 44 5.74 1.31 14.91
C PRO A 44 5.54 0.48 13.64
N TYR A 45 4.27 0.18 13.28
CA TYR A 45 3.94 -0.50 12.04
C TYR A 45 4.32 0.33 10.80
N LEU A 46 3.95 1.62 10.76
CA LEU A 46 4.29 2.50 9.65
C LEU A 46 5.80 2.76 9.58
N ARG A 47 6.49 2.90 10.72
CA ARG A 47 7.97 2.93 10.74
C ARG A 47 8.56 1.70 10.05
N GLY A 48 8.08 0.50 10.40
CA GLY A 48 8.54 -0.74 9.78
C GLY A 48 8.34 -0.76 8.27
N LEU A 49 7.25 -0.18 7.77
CA LEU A 49 6.99 -0.04 6.34
C LEU A 49 7.87 1.02 5.67
N MET A 50 8.08 2.19 6.29
CA MET A 50 8.96 3.25 5.78
C MET A 50 10.38 2.72 5.55
N LEU A 51 10.91 1.98 6.53
CA LEU A 51 12.27 1.41 6.44
C LEU A 51 12.36 0.30 5.38
N ARG A 52 11.30 -0.47 5.18
CA ARG A 52 11.27 -1.58 4.22
C ARG A 52 11.04 -1.11 2.78
N GLU A 53 10.17 -0.13 2.60
CA GLU A 53 9.71 0.35 1.29
C GLU A 53 10.25 1.76 1.00
N GLU A 54 11.44 2.10 1.50
CA GLU A 54 12.03 3.44 1.37
C GLU A 54 12.04 3.94 -0.08
N GLY A 55 12.53 3.11 -1.02
CA GLY A 55 12.60 3.49 -2.43
C GLY A 55 11.22 3.80 -3.02
N PHE A 56 10.19 3.08 -2.60
CA PHE A 56 8.80 3.39 -2.97
C PHE A 56 8.34 4.70 -2.32
N LEU A 57 8.58 4.88 -1.02
CA LEU A 57 8.13 6.07 -0.30
C LEU A 57 8.73 7.35 -0.89
N ARG A 58 10.03 7.34 -1.21
CA ARG A 58 10.70 8.48 -1.86
C ARG A 58 10.05 8.82 -3.21
N ALA A 59 9.80 7.82 -4.04
CA ALA A 59 9.13 8.03 -5.33
C ALA A 59 7.69 8.55 -5.13
N ALA A 60 6.95 7.97 -4.20
CA ALA A 60 5.56 8.35 -3.91
C ALA A 60 5.45 9.81 -3.40
N LEU A 61 6.36 10.27 -2.56
CA LEU A 61 6.39 11.65 -2.06
C LEU A 61 6.66 12.69 -3.15
N THR A 62 7.31 12.28 -4.24
CA THR A 62 7.54 13.15 -5.42
C THR A 62 6.42 13.10 -6.46
N ALA A 63 5.53 12.10 -6.37
CA ALA A 63 4.43 11.91 -7.30
C ALA A 63 3.19 12.72 -6.90
N GLU A 64 2.23 12.84 -7.82
CA GLU A 64 0.91 13.36 -7.47
C GLU A 64 0.14 12.32 -6.63
N VAL A 65 -0.51 12.78 -5.56
CA VAL A 65 -1.12 11.90 -4.56
C VAL A 65 -2.12 10.91 -5.16
N ALA A 66 -2.90 11.40 -6.13
CA ALA A 66 -3.92 10.62 -6.82
C ALA A 66 -3.34 9.49 -7.70
N GLU A 67 -2.04 9.52 -8.02
CA GLU A 67 -1.41 8.57 -8.95
C GLU A 67 -0.75 7.38 -8.24
N VAL A 68 -0.39 7.52 -6.96
CA VAL A 68 0.44 6.52 -6.25
C VAL A 68 -0.24 5.16 -6.14
N VAL A 69 -1.51 5.12 -5.69
CA VAL A 69 -2.24 3.85 -5.53
C VAL A 69 -2.62 3.24 -6.89
N PRO A 70 -3.15 4.00 -7.87
CA PRO A 70 -3.38 3.47 -9.21
C PRO A 70 -2.13 2.90 -9.87
N ALA A 71 -0.96 3.51 -9.65
CA ALA A 71 0.31 2.99 -10.17
C ALA A 71 0.66 1.62 -9.55
N GLU A 72 0.54 1.46 -8.22
CA GLU A 72 0.79 0.17 -7.57
C GLU A 72 -0.22 -0.91 -7.98
N ILE A 73 -1.49 -0.55 -8.18
CA ILE A 73 -2.53 -1.46 -8.71
C ILE A 73 -2.19 -1.88 -10.14
N ALA A 74 -1.71 -0.96 -10.98
CA ALA A 74 -1.37 -1.26 -12.37
C ALA A 74 -0.27 -2.33 -12.48
N LEU A 75 0.69 -2.36 -11.55
CA LEU A 75 1.76 -3.36 -11.49
C LEU A 75 1.24 -4.79 -11.24
N LEU A 76 0.00 -4.95 -10.78
CA LEU A 76 -0.57 -6.26 -10.49
C LEU A 76 -1.08 -6.99 -11.73
N ARG A 77 -1.52 -6.25 -12.77
CA ARG A 77 -2.27 -6.81 -13.90
C ARG A 77 -1.59 -7.99 -14.58
N ASP A 78 -0.28 -7.90 -14.78
CA ASP A 78 0.49 -8.88 -15.56
C ASP A 78 1.39 -9.77 -14.70
N LEU A 79 1.11 -9.88 -13.39
CA LEU A 79 1.93 -10.70 -12.52
C LEU A 79 1.86 -12.19 -12.92
N PRO A 80 2.99 -12.88 -13.10
CA PRO A 80 3.00 -14.32 -13.31
C PRO A 80 2.65 -15.05 -12.00
N LEU A 81 2.18 -16.30 -12.15
CA LEU A 81 1.68 -17.11 -11.03
C LEU A 81 2.68 -17.25 -9.88
N ASP A 82 3.96 -17.47 -10.19
CA ASP A 82 5.05 -17.65 -9.23
C ASP A 82 5.42 -16.35 -8.47
N ALA A 83 5.07 -15.19 -9.03
CA ALA A 83 5.32 -13.88 -8.44
C ALA A 83 4.18 -13.39 -7.54
N LEU A 84 2.95 -13.89 -7.72
CA LEU A 84 1.74 -13.41 -7.02
C LEU A 84 1.96 -13.24 -5.52
N ALA A 85 2.40 -14.29 -4.83
CA ALA A 85 2.50 -14.26 -3.38
C ALA A 85 3.47 -13.17 -2.89
N ARG A 86 4.61 -12.97 -3.59
CA ARG A 86 5.59 -11.94 -3.25
C ARG A 86 5.05 -10.54 -3.54
N ASP A 87 4.53 -10.33 -4.75
CA ASP A 87 4.24 -8.99 -5.25
C ASP A 87 2.92 -8.44 -4.75
N LEU A 88 1.91 -9.27 -4.47
CA LEU A 88 0.71 -8.84 -3.76
C LEU A 88 1.02 -8.42 -2.32
N ARG A 89 1.92 -9.14 -1.63
CA ARG A 89 2.40 -8.74 -0.31
C ARG A 89 3.18 -7.42 -0.35
N ARG A 90 3.87 -7.13 -1.45
CA ARG A 90 4.56 -5.84 -1.66
C ARG A 90 3.55 -4.72 -1.86
N ALA A 91 2.59 -4.88 -2.78
CA ALA A 91 1.55 -3.89 -3.02
C ALA A 91 0.75 -3.57 -1.74
N LYS A 92 0.35 -4.60 -0.97
CA LYS A 92 -0.30 -4.39 0.33
C LYS A 92 0.50 -3.50 1.27
N ARG A 93 1.81 -3.73 1.40
CA ARG A 93 2.68 -2.93 2.28
C ARG A 93 2.79 -1.49 1.80
N ARG A 94 2.98 -1.30 0.50
CA ARG A 94 3.16 0.03 -0.10
C ARG A 94 1.90 0.87 -0.03
N VAL A 95 0.75 0.30 -0.40
CA VAL A 95 -0.54 0.97 -0.29
C VAL A 95 -0.89 1.25 1.17
N ALA A 96 -0.69 0.30 2.10
CA ALA A 96 -0.94 0.55 3.53
C ALA A 96 -0.06 1.66 4.11
N LEU A 97 1.21 1.75 3.68
CA LEU A 97 2.10 2.85 4.04
C LEU A 97 1.55 4.18 3.51
N TRP A 98 1.25 4.24 2.21
CA TRP A 98 0.80 5.47 1.57
C TRP A 98 -0.53 5.96 2.14
N THR A 99 -1.53 5.08 2.22
CA THR A 99 -2.86 5.42 2.78
C THR A 99 -2.74 5.88 4.23
N GLY A 100 -1.89 5.22 5.03
CA GLY A 100 -1.66 5.61 6.43
C GLY A 100 -1.01 6.99 6.57
N LEU A 101 -0.11 7.36 5.66
CA LEU A 101 0.48 8.70 5.65
C LEU A 101 -0.52 9.77 5.18
N CYS A 102 -1.32 9.46 4.16
CA CYS A 102 -2.36 10.37 3.69
C CYS A 102 -3.45 10.62 4.74
N ASP A 103 -3.84 9.59 5.50
CA ASP A 103 -4.76 9.68 6.65
C ASP A 103 -4.17 10.56 7.75
N LEU A 104 -3.01 10.18 8.30
CA LEU A 104 -2.39 10.88 9.42
C LEU A 104 -1.96 12.31 9.11
N GLY A 105 -1.60 12.59 7.85
CA GLY A 105 -1.25 13.95 7.44
C GLY A 105 -2.42 14.77 6.93
N GLY A 106 -3.66 14.26 7.02
CA GLY A 106 -4.89 14.98 6.67
C GLY A 106 -5.03 15.28 5.17
N VAL A 107 -4.36 14.51 4.31
CA VAL A 107 -4.41 14.65 2.86
C VAL A 107 -5.65 13.97 2.29
N TRP A 108 -6.03 12.84 2.87
CA TRP A 108 -7.22 12.08 2.51
C TRP A 108 -8.22 12.06 3.67
N ASP A 109 -9.50 12.06 3.32
CA ASP A 109 -10.54 11.67 4.25
C ASP A 109 -10.63 10.14 4.37
N LEU A 110 -11.43 9.69 5.33
CA LEU A 110 -11.62 8.26 5.58
C LEU A 110 -12.20 7.51 4.36
N GLU A 111 -13.01 8.19 3.55
CA GLU A 111 -13.65 7.61 2.36
C GLU A 111 -12.59 7.31 1.29
N ALA A 112 -11.69 8.26 1.02
CA ALA A 112 -10.57 8.07 0.10
C ALA A 112 -9.61 6.98 0.57
N VAL A 113 -9.29 6.94 1.87
CA VAL A 113 -8.44 5.89 2.47
C VAL A 113 -9.07 4.51 2.27
N THR A 114 -10.34 4.35 2.60
CA THR A 114 -11.02 3.05 2.50
C THR A 114 -11.32 2.65 1.05
N GLY A 115 -11.55 3.61 0.16
CA GLY A 115 -11.66 3.40 -1.28
C GLY A 115 -10.36 2.82 -1.85
N ALA A 116 -9.23 3.46 -1.59
CA ALA A 116 -7.92 2.98 -2.05
C ALA A 116 -7.57 1.57 -1.55
N LEU A 117 -7.93 1.23 -0.29
CA LEU A 117 -7.75 -0.12 0.24
C LEU A 117 -8.67 -1.15 -0.43
N THR A 118 -9.90 -0.75 -0.77
CA THR A 118 -10.88 -1.58 -1.48
C THR A 118 -10.41 -1.85 -2.91
N ASP A 119 -9.99 -0.81 -3.64
CA ASP A 119 -9.49 -0.92 -5.02
C ASP A 119 -8.29 -1.87 -5.10
N LEU A 120 -7.36 -1.79 -4.12
CA LEU A 120 -6.26 -2.73 -4.03
C LEU A 120 -6.76 -4.16 -3.79
N ALA A 121 -7.71 -4.36 -2.88
CA ALA A 121 -8.24 -5.67 -2.56
C ALA A 121 -8.88 -6.32 -3.80
N ASP A 122 -9.70 -5.57 -4.53
CA ASP A 122 -10.36 -6.03 -5.76
C ASP A 122 -9.33 -6.40 -6.82
N ALA A 123 -8.32 -5.56 -7.05
CA ALA A 123 -7.25 -5.85 -8.00
C ALA A 123 -6.44 -7.10 -7.62
N CYS A 124 -6.13 -7.27 -6.33
CA CYS A 124 -5.42 -8.46 -5.85
C CYS A 124 -6.23 -9.74 -6.03
N VAL A 125 -7.53 -9.70 -5.74
CA VAL A 125 -8.44 -10.84 -5.91
C VAL A 125 -8.57 -11.18 -7.39
N ALA A 126 -8.78 -10.17 -8.25
CA ALA A 126 -8.94 -10.36 -9.69
C ALA A 126 -7.72 -11.06 -10.31
N VAL A 127 -6.50 -10.57 -10.06
CA VAL A 127 -5.29 -11.19 -10.62
C VAL A 127 -5.06 -12.60 -10.06
N CYS A 128 -5.32 -12.83 -8.77
CA CYS A 128 -5.18 -14.16 -8.16
C CYS A 128 -6.09 -15.16 -8.85
N VAL A 129 -7.38 -14.84 -8.95
CA VAL A 129 -8.37 -15.73 -9.57
C VAL A 129 -8.00 -16.00 -11.01
N GLN A 130 -7.66 -14.96 -11.78
CA GLN A 130 -7.27 -15.11 -13.18
C GLN A 130 -6.09 -16.09 -13.33
N ARG A 131 -4.99 -15.86 -12.61
CA ARG A 131 -3.77 -16.68 -12.76
C ARG A 131 -3.95 -18.11 -12.26
N LEU A 132 -4.70 -18.31 -11.18
CA LEU A 132 -4.96 -19.65 -10.64
C LEU A 132 -5.87 -20.46 -11.57
N VAL A 133 -6.90 -19.83 -12.15
CA VAL A 133 -7.76 -20.48 -13.14
C VAL A 133 -6.96 -20.82 -14.41
N GLU A 134 -6.17 -19.88 -14.93
CA GLU A 134 -5.28 -20.11 -16.08
C GLU A 134 -4.34 -21.30 -15.85
N ASP A 135 -3.80 -21.46 -14.64
CA ASP A 135 -2.96 -22.61 -14.29
C ASP A 135 -3.71 -23.94 -14.29
N GLU A 136 -4.92 -23.97 -13.73
CA GLU A 136 -5.74 -25.18 -13.70
C GLU A 136 -6.25 -25.57 -15.10
N VAL A 137 -6.55 -24.59 -15.97
CA VAL A 137 -6.84 -24.83 -17.40
C VAL A 137 -5.62 -25.43 -18.09
N ARG A 138 -4.43 -24.83 -17.91
CA ARG A 138 -3.16 -25.35 -18.45
C ARG A 138 -2.87 -26.79 -18.02
N ARG A 139 -3.28 -27.16 -16.79
CA ARG A 139 -3.14 -28.51 -16.22
C ARG A 139 -4.26 -29.48 -16.63
N GLY A 140 -5.22 -29.03 -17.46
CA GLY A 140 -6.37 -29.82 -17.90
C GLY A 140 -7.37 -30.15 -16.79
N LYS A 141 -7.38 -29.37 -15.70
CA LYS A 141 -8.28 -29.55 -14.55
C LYS A 141 -9.56 -28.74 -14.69
N LEU A 142 -9.53 -27.64 -15.45
CA LEU A 142 -10.69 -26.82 -15.79
C LEU A 142 -10.88 -26.73 -17.30
N PRO A 143 -12.13 -26.57 -17.78
CA PRO A 143 -12.38 -26.31 -19.20
C PRO A 143 -11.82 -24.95 -19.61
N ASP A 144 -11.35 -24.87 -20.86
CA ASP A 144 -10.89 -23.60 -21.44
C ASP A 144 -12.10 -22.69 -21.71
N ALA A 145 -12.30 -21.74 -20.81
CA ALA A 145 -13.34 -20.72 -20.86
C ALA A 145 -12.70 -19.36 -20.69
N ALA A 146 -13.09 -18.39 -21.52
CA ALA A 146 -12.49 -17.06 -21.52
C ALA A 146 -12.53 -16.41 -20.12
N GLY A 147 -11.44 -15.76 -19.73
CA GLY A 147 -11.30 -15.07 -18.44
C GLY A 147 -11.13 -16.03 -17.26
N ALA A 148 -11.76 -15.71 -16.13
CA ALA A 148 -11.67 -16.49 -14.89
C ALA A 148 -12.58 -17.74 -14.87
N GLY A 149 -12.95 -18.29 -16.02
CA GLY A 149 -13.76 -19.52 -16.10
C GLY A 149 -15.15 -19.43 -15.43
N GLY A 150 -15.75 -18.23 -15.40
CA GLY A 150 -17.03 -18.00 -14.72
C GLY A 150 -16.96 -17.95 -13.19
N MET A 151 -15.76 -17.90 -12.61
CA MET A 151 -15.57 -17.80 -11.17
C MET A 151 -16.06 -16.45 -10.63
N VAL A 152 -16.81 -16.50 -9.53
CA VAL A 152 -17.32 -15.32 -8.83
C VAL A 152 -16.77 -15.33 -7.40
N VAL A 153 -16.24 -14.19 -6.96
CA VAL A 153 -15.82 -13.98 -5.58
C VAL A 153 -16.76 -12.96 -4.94
N LEU A 154 -17.41 -13.35 -3.85
CA LEU A 154 -18.27 -12.47 -3.07
C LEU A 154 -17.51 -12.03 -1.82
N ALA A 155 -17.13 -10.74 -1.79
CA ALA A 155 -16.56 -10.13 -0.60
C ALA A 155 -17.67 -9.90 0.43
N MET A 156 -17.51 -10.48 1.63
CA MET A 156 -18.51 -10.43 2.69
C MET A 156 -18.02 -9.57 3.84
N GLY A 157 -18.72 -8.46 4.11
CA GLY A 157 -18.41 -7.56 5.23
C GLY A 157 -17.02 -6.91 5.17
N LYS A 158 -16.70 -6.10 6.17
CA LYS A 158 -15.36 -5.62 6.48
C LYS A 158 -15.03 -5.96 7.93
#